data_AF-A0A7J2VCS0-F1
#
_entry.id   AF-A0A7J2VCS0-F1
#
_cell.length_a   1.000
_cell.length_b   1.000
_cell.length_c   1.000
_cell.angle_alpha   90.00
_cell.angle_beta   90.00
_cell.angle_gamma   90.00
#
_symmetry.space_group_name_H-M   'P 1'
#
loop_
_entity.id
_entity.type
_entity.pdbx_description
1 polymer ?
#
loop_
_entity_poly.entity_id
_entity_poly.type
_entity_poly.pdbx_seq_one_letter_code
_entity_poly.pdbx_strand_id
1 'polypeptide(L)'
;MLGEIHCARNKVSILHHPRAMYFKVLLVVITLISRFIHPYLVLAIILLNTPILVYYGLKKTLLYVAIAWTTLSSIIIGLDILLGSFKLDYLYNLLYGYASFTSILLFFSTTTPREIRRLVGFNVLSVSYLFLDYSYRVLIDTLHSLQARGLTPSRNLSWVKYLLRSIIVILVIRINEVEEALRARGVD
;
A
#
# COMPACT_ATOMS: atom_id res chain seq x y z
N MET A 1 7.12 -16.26 -1.48
CA MET A 1 6.92 -14.80 -1.35
C MET A 1 5.83 -14.39 -0.35
N LEU A 2 4.86 -15.26 0.01
CA LEU A 2 3.91 -14.98 1.12
C LEU A 2 4.46 -15.21 2.54
N GLY A 3 5.57 -15.94 2.67
CA GLY A 3 6.16 -16.25 3.97
C GLY A 3 6.60 -15.00 4.74
N GLU A 4 7.05 -13.94 4.07
CA GLU A 4 7.52 -12.72 4.75
C GLU A 4 6.36 -11.80 5.22
N ILE A 5 5.24 -11.78 4.50
CA ILE A 5 4.04 -11.02 4.92
C ILE A 5 3.35 -11.72 6.10
N HIS A 6 3.33 -13.06 6.11
CA HIS A 6 2.85 -13.83 7.27
C HIS A 6 3.82 -13.81 8.46
N CYS A 7 5.13 -13.78 8.24
CA CYS A 7 6.12 -13.75 9.33
C CYS A 7 6.14 -12.39 10.06
N ALA A 8 5.82 -11.27 9.38
CA ALA A 8 5.67 -9.97 10.03
C ALA A 8 4.49 -9.92 11.03
N ARG A 9 3.49 -10.81 10.87
CA ARG A 9 2.30 -10.87 11.74
C ARG A 9 2.59 -11.47 13.13
N ASN A 10 3.72 -12.15 13.33
CA ASN A 10 3.98 -12.96 14.53
C ASN A 10 4.98 -12.35 15.53
N LYS A 11 5.43 -11.11 15.31
CA LYS A 11 6.10 -10.32 16.35
C LYS A 11 5.08 -9.35 16.92
N VAL A 12 4.67 -9.59 18.17
CA VAL A 12 3.85 -8.65 18.96
C VAL A 12 4.64 -7.36 19.13
N SER A 13 4.55 -6.49 18.13
CA SER A 13 5.21 -5.19 18.14
C SER A 13 4.23 -4.15 18.67
N ILE A 14 4.76 -3.20 19.44
CA ILE A 14 4.00 -2.16 20.13
C ILE A 14 3.09 -1.36 19.17
N LEU A 15 3.39 -1.27 17.86
CA LEU A 15 2.47 -0.60 16.91
C LEU A 15 1.35 -1.49 16.33
N HIS A 16 1.31 -2.79 16.56
CA HIS A 16 0.11 -3.60 16.27
C HIS A 16 -0.93 -3.52 17.39
N HIS A 17 -0.60 -2.84 18.49
CA HIS A 17 -1.57 -2.57 19.55
C HIS A 17 -2.60 -1.53 19.06
N PRO A 18 -3.90 -1.69 19.34
CA PRO A 18 -4.95 -0.78 18.91
C PRO A 18 -4.74 0.69 19.34
N ARG A 19 -3.93 0.93 20.38
CA ARG A 19 -3.57 2.28 20.87
C ARG A 19 -2.55 2.98 19.97
N ALA A 20 -1.70 2.23 19.27
CA ALA A 20 -0.74 2.79 18.31
C ALA A 20 -1.39 3.17 16.98
N MET A 21 -2.64 2.78 16.74
CA MET A 21 -3.40 3.24 15.58
C MET A 21 -3.57 4.76 15.59
N TYR A 22 -3.91 5.36 16.74
CA TYR A 22 -4.02 6.80 16.90
C TYR A 22 -2.70 7.52 16.62
N PHE A 23 -1.58 6.96 17.11
CA PHE A 23 -0.25 7.48 16.81
C PHE A 23 0.05 7.50 15.32
N LYS A 24 -0.31 6.44 14.57
CA LYS A 24 -0.10 6.39 13.12
C LYS A 24 -0.99 7.37 12.36
N VAL A 25 -2.26 7.50 12.75
CA VAL A 25 -3.17 8.49 12.17
C VAL A 25 -2.62 9.90 12.41
N LEU A 26 -2.20 10.18 13.64
CA LEU A 26 -1.55 11.44 14.00
C LEU A 26 -0.31 11.67 13.14
N LEU A 27 0.52 10.66 12.93
CA LEU A 27 1.72 10.74 12.10
C LEU A 27 1.36 11.08 10.64
N VAL A 28 0.34 10.43 10.05
CA VAL A 28 -0.15 10.79 8.70
C VAL A 28 -0.65 12.23 8.64
N VAL A 29 -1.43 12.67 9.64
CA VAL A 29 -1.96 14.05 9.72
C VAL A 29 -0.82 15.06 9.85
N ILE A 30 0.16 14.81 10.72
CA ILE A 30 1.36 15.63 10.88
C ILE A 30 2.11 15.70 9.55
N THR A 31 2.26 14.57 8.83
CA THR A 31 2.89 14.56 7.51
C THR A 31 2.14 15.44 6.52
N LEU A 32 0.81 15.37 6.47
CA LEU A 32 0.03 16.19 5.56
C LEU A 32 0.17 17.70 5.86
N ILE A 33 0.12 18.08 7.14
CA ILE A 33 0.20 19.48 7.58
C ILE A 33 1.64 20.01 7.49
N SER A 34 2.66 19.13 7.56
CA SER A 34 4.08 19.53 7.55
C SER A 34 4.48 20.41 6.37
N ARG A 35 3.76 20.29 5.24
CA ARG A 35 3.92 21.15 4.06
C ARG A 35 3.79 22.64 4.36
N PHE A 36 2.90 22.99 5.29
CA PHE A 36 2.53 24.36 5.60
C PHE A 36 3.31 24.95 6.77
N ILE A 37 4.07 24.13 7.49
CA ILE A 37 4.76 24.54 8.71
C ILE A 37 6.23 24.85 8.42
N HIS A 38 7.01 23.84 8.04
CA HIS A 38 8.44 24.02 7.84
C HIS A 38 9.07 22.88 7.02
N PRO A 39 10.01 23.17 6.10
CA PRO A 39 10.63 22.14 5.28
C PRO A 39 11.40 21.06 6.05
N TYR A 40 12.02 21.43 7.18
CA TYR A 40 12.76 20.49 8.05
C TYR A 40 11.87 19.42 8.70
N LEU A 41 10.57 19.67 8.88
CA LEU A 41 9.65 18.66 9.41
C LEU A 41 9.51 17.47 8.46
N VAL A 42 9.54 17.71 7.14
CA VAL A 42 9.47 16.65 6.13
C VAL A 42 10.66 15.71 6.25
N LEU A 43 11.86 16.25 6.43
CA LEU A 43 13.08 15.46 6.65
C LEU A 43 13.01 14.66 7.95
N ALA A 44 12.55 15.28 9.04
CA ALA A 44 12.37 14.59 10.32
C ALA A 44 11.39 13.41 10.22
N ILE A 45 10.30 13.57 9.45
CA ILE A 45 9.31 12.51 9.20
C ILE A 45 9.92 11.37 8.39
N ILE A 46 10.72 11.66 7.37
CA ILE A 46 11.43 10.63 6.60
C ILE A 46 12.38 9.86 7.51
N LEU A 47 13.17 10.56 8.33
CA LEU A 47 14.09 9.96 9.29
C LEU A 47 13.38 9.14 10.37
N LEU A 48 12.13 9.46 10.69
CA LEU A 48 11.31 8.70 11.62
C LEU A 48 10.65 7.47 10.96
N ASN A 49 10.05 7.62 9.77
CA ASN A 49 9.34 6.55 9.08
C ASN A 49 10.27 5.41 8.63
N THR A 50 11.44 5.76 8.11
CA THR A 50 12.40 4.82 7.51
C THR A 50 12.83 3.72 8.50
N PRO A 51 13.35 4.03 9.71
CA PRO A 51 13.74 3.00 10.67
C PRO A 51 12.55 2.19 11.19
N ILE A 52 11.37 2.81 11.35
CA ILE A 52 10.16 2.09 11.75
C ILE A 52 9.81 1.04 10.68
N LEU A 53 9.74 1.42 9.41
CA LEU A 53 9.45 0.48 8.31
C LEU A 53 10.47 -0.65 8.21
N VAL A 54 11.75 -0.36 8.44
CA VAL A 54 12.82 -1.38 8.48
C VAL A 54 12.61 -2.35 9.64
N TYR A 55 12.28 -1.84 10.84
CA TYR A 55 12.01 -2.66 12.03
C TYR A 55 10.83 -3.64 11.80
N TYR A 56 9.81 -3.24 11.04
CA TYR A 56 8.68 -4.09 10.66
C TYR A 56 8.97 -5.10 9.52
N GLY A 57 10.22 -5.18 9.06
CA GLY A 57 10.61 -6.13 8.01
C GLY A 57 10.22 -5.71 6.60
N LEU A 58 9.75 -4.48 6.40
CA LEU A 58 9.35 -3.94 5.09
C LEU A 58 10.54 -3.40 4.28
N LYS A 59 11.77 -3.80 4.63
CA LYS A 59 13.01 -3.36 3.98
C LYS A 59 13.00 -3.48 2.45
N LYS A 60 12.45 -4.58 1.91
CA LYS A 60 12.36 -4.81 0.47
C LYS A 60 11.36 -3.86 -0.18
N THR A 61 10.18 -3.71 0.42
CA THR A 61 9.16 -2.77 -0.04
C THR A 61 9.68 -1.33 -0.03
N LEU A 62 10.34 -0.95 1.07
CA LEU A 62 10.97 0.36 1.22
C LEU A 62 12.04 0.60 0.13
N LEU A 63 12.86 -0.41 -0.17
CA LEU A 63 13.84 -0.33 -1.26
C LEU A 63 13.17 -0.14 -2.63
N TYR A 64 12.14 -0.91 -2.94
CA TYR A 64 11.40 -0.76 -4.20
C TYR A 64 10.74 0.61 -4.31
N VAL A 65 10.16 1.11 -3.22
CA VAL A 65 9.57 2.44 -3.16
C VAL A 65 10.63 3.52 -3.33
N ALA A 66 11.78 3.39 -2.67
CA ALA A 66 12.90 4.32 -2.83
C ALA A 66 13.39 4.35 -4.28
N ILE A 67 13.60 3.19 -4.92
CA ILE A 67 14.03 3.10 -6.32
C ILE A 67 12.98 3.71 -7.26
N ALA A 68 11.71 3.37 -7.09
CA ALA A 68 10.64 3.93 -7.92
C ALA A 68 10.55 5.46 -7.75
N TRP A 69 10.66 5.95 -6.52
CA TRP A 69 10.57 7.38 -6.22
C TRP A 69 11.77 8.16 -6.72
N THR A 70 12.99 7.64 -6.58
CA THR A 70 14.20 8.29 -7.11
C THR A 70 14.18 8.33 -8.63
N THR A 71 13.68 7.26 -9.28
CA THR A 71 13.52 7.22 -10.74
C THR A 71 12.50 8.26 -11.22
N LEU A 72 11.35 8.38 -10.55
CA LEU A 72 10.37 9.41 -10.88
C LEU A 72 10.91 10.83 -10.61
N SER A 73 11.59 11.01 -9.49
CA SER A 73 12.16 12.29 -9.09
C SER A 73 13.26 12.74 -10.06
N SER A 74 14.12 11.84 -10.53
CA SER A 74 15.19 12.16 -11.48
C SER A 74 14.64 12.57 -12.84
N ILE A 75 13.55 11.95 -13.30
CA ILE A 75 12.87 12.35 -14.54
C ILE A 75 12.29 13.76 -14.38
N ILE A 76 11.58 14.03 -13.28
CA ILE A 76 10.97 15.35 -13.03
C ILE A 76 12.03 16.44 -12.92
N ILE A 77 13.09 16.20 -12.14
CA ILE A 77 14.20 17.15 -11.99
C ILE A 77 14.94 17.34 -13.32
N GLY A 78 15.18 16.27 -14.07
CA GLY A 78 15.83 16.34 -15.38
C GLY A 78 15.04 17.18 -16.38
N LEU A 79 13.72 17.02 -16.42
CA LEU A 79 12.83 17.85 -17.24
C LEU A 79 12.86 19.31 -16.80
N ASP A 80 12.84 19.58 -15.51
CA ASP A 80 12.84 20.94 -14.97
C ASP A 80 14.18 21.68 -15.21
N ILE A 81 15.31 20.95 -15.14
CA ILE A 81 16.63 21.48 -15.53
C ILE A 81 16.66 21.81 -17.03
N LEU A 82 16.12 20.93 -17.88
CA LEU A 82 16.05 21.17 -19.33
C LEU A 82 15.19 22.39 -19.69
N LEU A 83 14.15 22.67 -18.89
CA LEU A 83 13.28 23.84 -19.05
C LEU A 83 13.84 25.12 -18.43
N GLY A 84 15.00 25.05 -17.75
CA GLY A 84 15.65 26.19 -17.11
C GLY A 84 14.87 26.77 -15.91
N SER A 85 13.90 26.03 -15.37
CA SER A 85 12.95 26.48 -14.34
C SER A 85 13.23 25.92 -12.95
N PHE A 86 14.43 25.38 -12.71
CA PHE A 86 14.76 24.69 -11.47
C PHE A 86 14.58 25.58 -10.24
N LYS A 87 13.67 25.16 -9.35
CA LYS A 87 13.40 25.79 -8.05
C LYS A 87 13.58 24.77 -6.93
N LEU A 88 14.16 25.22 -5.81
CA LEU A 88 14.31 24.41 -4.59
C LEU A 88 12.95 23.89 -4.05
N ASP A 89 11.86 24.61 -4.31
CA ASP A 89 10.51 24.17 -3.97
C ASP A 89 10.09 22.85 -4.63
N TYR A 90 10.60 22.53 -5.83
CA TYR A 90 10.32 21.24 -6.46
C TYR A 90 10.97 20.09 -5.72
N LEU A 91 12.22 20.27 -5.28
CA LEU A 91 12.91 19.28 -4.45
C LEU A 91 12.16 19.08 -3.13
N TYR A 92 11.68 20.16 -2.51
CA TYR A 92 10.87 20.09 -1.31
C TYR A 92 9.55 19.33 -1.53
N ASN A 93 8.83 19.61 -2.62
CA ASN A 93 7.60 18.90 -2.97
C ASN A 93 7.82 17.40 -3.21
N LEU A 94 8.95 17.03 -3.83
CA LEU A 94 9.32 15.62 -4.05
C LEU A 94 9.62 14.89 -2.72
N LEU A 95 10.33 15.55 -1.81
CA LEU A 95 10.59 15.02 -0.46
C LEU A 95 9.29 14.91 0.35
N TYR A 96 8.41 15.91 0.27
CA TYR A 96 7.09 15.88 0.90
C TYR A 96 6.23 14.72 0.39
N GLY A 97 6.22 14.50 -0.92
CA GLY A 97 5.52 13.37 -1.52
C GLY A 97 6.07 12.03 -1.02
N TYR A 98 7.40 11.89 -0.90
CA TYR A 98 8.03 10.70 -0.35
C TYR A 98 7.67 10.47 1.13
N ALA A 99 7.71 11.52 1.95
CA ALA A 99 7.32 11.47 3.36
C ALA A 99 5.85 11.04 3.51
N SER A 100 4.96 11.62 2.71
CA SER A 100 3.52 11.29 2.69
C SER A 100 3.30 9.84 2.30
N PHE A 101 3.96 9.38 1.24
CA PHE A 101 3.85 8.00 0.77
C PHE A 101 4.36 7.00 1.81
N THR A 102 5.49 7.26 2.46
CA THR A 102 6.04 6.38 3.50
C THR A 102 5.18 6.36 4.77
N SER A 103 4.57 7.48 5.16
CA SER A 103 3.60 7.52 6.28
C SER A 103 2.34 6.71 5.98
N ILE A 104 1.80 6.82 4.76
CA ILE A 104 0.64 6.04 4.31
C ILE A 104 0.99 4.56 4.26
N LEU A 105 2.15 4.21 3.70
CA LEU A 105 2.65 2.84 3.65
C LEU A 105 2.78 2.26 5.06
N LEU A 106 3.33 3.02 6.01
CA LEU A 106 3.44 2.62 7.40
C LEU A 106 2.06 2.37 8.03
N PHE A 107 1.09 3.26 7.78
CA PHE A 107 -0.28 3.10 8.27
C PHE A 107 -0.92 1.81 7.76
N PHE A 108 -0.93 1.58 6.44
CA PHE A 108 -1.60 0.42 5.85
C PHE A 108 -0.87 -0.90 6.10
N SER A 109 0.45 -0.90 6.16
CA SER A 109 1.23 -2.12 6.38
C SER A 109 1.18 -2.62 7.82
N THR A 110 0.92 -1.74 8.78
CA THR A 110 0.95 -2.09 10.21
C THR A 110 -0.43 -2.06 10.88
N THR A 111 -1.49 -1.73 10.16
CA THR A 111 -2.86 -1.62 10.70
C THR A 111 -3.76 -2.65 10.04
N THR A 112 -4.48 -3.42 10.85
CA THR A 112 -5.33 -4.49 10.30
C THR A 112 -6.61 -3.92 9.67
N PRO A 113 -7.20 -4.60 8.67
CA PRO A 113 -8.48 -4.19 8.07
C PRO A 113 -9.61 -4.04 9.09
N ARG A 114 -9.59 -4.84 10.17
CA ARG A 114 -10.57 -4.75 11.26
C ARG A 114 -10.43 -3.47 12.07
N GLU A 115 -9.20 -3.03 12.32
CA GLU A 115 -8.92 -1.77 13.03
C GLU A 115 -9.31 -0.56 12.20
N ILE A 116 -9.00 -0.56 10.90
CA ILE A 116 -9.45 0.49 9.96
C ILE A 116 -10.98 0.60 9.99
N ARG A 117 -11.68 -0.54 9.98
CA ARG A 117 -13.15 -0.60 10.07
C ARG A 117 -13.71 -0.03 11.38
N ARG A 118 -13.00 -0.19 12.50
CA ARG A 118 -13.40 0.39 13.81
C ARG A 118 -13.30 1.91 13.82
N LEU A 119 -12.36 2.47 13.07
CA LEU A 119 -12.03 3.91 13.12
C LEU A 119 -12.82 4.72 12.09
N VAL A 120 -13.06 4.16 10.90
CA VAL A 120 -13.82 4.82 9.82
C VAL A 120 -15.31 4.45 9.83
N GLY A 121 -15.69 3.43 10.60
CA GLY A 121 -17.04 2.87 10.60
C GLY A 121 -17.34 2.06 9.33
N PHE A 122 -18.59 1.63 9.18
CA PHE A 122 -19.07 0.89 8.00
C PHE A 122 -19.40 1.88 6.86
N ASN A 123 -18.36 2.47 6.28
CA ASN A 123 -18.47 3.43 5.18
C ASN A 123 -17.93 2.84 3.87
N VAL A 124 -18.25 3.47 2.73
CA VAL A 124 -17.83 3.03 1.38
C VAL A 124 -16.33 2.70 1.31
N LEU A 125 -15.48 3.55 1.90
CA LEU A 125 -14.03 3.34 2.01
C LEU A 125 -13.65 2.02 2.68
N SER A 126 -14.37 1.64 3.74
CA SER A 126 -14.12 0.40 4.46
C SER A 126 -14.53 -0.82 3.64
N VAL A 127 -15.64 -0.73 2.89
CA VAL A 127 -16.12 -1.79 2.00
C VAL A 127 -15.17 -1.95 0.81
N SER A 128 -14.78 -0.85 0.18
CA SER A 128 -13.81 -0.86 -0.93
C SER A 128 -12.46 -1.45 -0.50
N TYR A 129 -11.98 -1.12 0.70
CA TYR A 129 -10.73 -1.68 1.21
C TYR A 129 -10.82 -3.19 1.47
N LEU A 130 -11.95 -3.67 1.98
CA LEU A 130 -12.18 -5.11 2.17
C LEU A 130 -12.28 -5.86 0.86
N PHE A 131 -12.92 -5.24 -0.12
CA PHE A 131 -13.01 -5.77 -1.46
C PHE A 131 -11.62 -5.86 -2.11
N LEU A 132 -10.76 -4.86 -1.92
CA LEU A 132 -9.36 -4.89 -2.36
C LEU A 132 -8.55 -5.98 -1.65
N ASP A 133 -8.65 -6.13 -0.33
CA ASP A 133 -7.97 -7.21 0.42
C ASP A 133 -8.44 -8.59 -0.06
N TYR A 134 -9.75 -8.75 -0.27
CA TYR A 134 -10.34 -9.97 -0.80
C TYR A 134 -9.81 -10.27 -2.22
N SER A 135 -9.86 -9.28 -3.10
CA SER A 135 -9.36 -9.39 -4.48
C SER A 135 -7.88 -9.76 -4.52
N TYR A 136 -7.09 -9.18 -3.63
CA TYR A 136 -5.66 -9.49 -3.50
C TYR A 136 -5.41 -10.93 -3.04
N ARG A 137 -6.21 -11.46 -2.11
CA ARG A 137 -6.10 -12.87 -1.70
C ARG A 137 -6.45 -13.81 -2.85
N VAL A 138 -7.55 -13.52 -3.55
CA VAL A 138 -7.98 -14.28 -4.73
C VAL A 138 -6.90 -14.27 -5.81
N LEU A 139 -6.26 -13.12 -6.04
CA LEU A 139 -5.13 -12.98 -6.97
C LEU A 139 -3.98 -13.92 -6.60
N ILE A 140 -3.62 -13.95 -5.32
CA ILE A 140 -2.55 -14.80 -4.80
C ILE A 140 -2.88 -16.28 -4.95
N ASP A 141 -4.08 -16.68 -4.56
CA ASP A 141 -4.51 -18.08 -4.65
C ASP A 141 -4.53 -18.54 -6.11
N THR A 142 -4.95 -17.66 -7.02
CA THR A 142 -4.92 -17.89 -8.46
C THR A 142 -3.48 -18.05 -8.96
N LEU A 143 -2.57 -17.15 -8.56
CA LEU A 143 -1.15 -17.24 -8.92
C LEU A 143 -0.52 -18.54 -8.42
N HIS A 144 -0.84 -18.96 -7.19
CA HIS A 144 -0.37 -20.23 -6.65
C HIS A 144 -0.94 -21.43 -7.40
N SER A 145 -2.23 -21.40 -7.75
CA SER A 145 -2.86 -22.44 -8.55
C SER A 145 -2.21 -22.57 -9.93
N LEU A 146 -1.90 -21.44 -10.57
CA LEU A 146 -1.22 -21.41 -11.87
C LEU A 146 0.23 -21.93 -11.75
N GLN A 147 0.97 -21.53 -10.73
CA GLN A 147 2.31 -22.05 -10.45
C GLN A 147 2.31 -23.56 -10.20
N ALA A 148 1.32 -24.08 -9.44
CA ALA A 148 1.17 -25.51 -9.20
C ALA A 148 0.87 -26.30 -10.49
N ARG A 149 0.28 -25.66 -11.50
CA ARG A 149 0.06 -26.22 -12.84
C ARG A 149 1.26 -26.06 -13.78
N GLY A 150 2.40 -25.60 -13.28
CA GLY A 150 3.63 -25.42 -14.07
C GLY A 150 3.68 -24.13 -14.90
N LEU A 151 2.72 -23.22 -14.75
CA LEU A 151 2.75 -21.91 -15.41
C LEU A 151 3.70 -20.97 -14.65
N THR A 152 4.90 -20.79 -15.18
CA THR A 152 5.89 -19.88 -14.61
C THR A 152 5.57 -18.42 -14.94
N PRO A 153 5.75 -17.47 -14.00
CA PRO A 153 5.59 -16.06 -14.26
C PRO A 153 6.51 -15.58 -15.39
N SER A 154 5.93 -15.10 -16.48
CA SER A 154 6.66 -14.56 -17.62
C SER A 154 6.29 -13.09 -17.83
N ARG A 155 7.26 -12.27 -18.24
CA ARG A 155 7.04 -10.88 -18.64
C ARG A 155 6.32 -10.74 -19.99
N ASN A 156 6.00 -11.86 -20.65
CA ASN A 156 5.28 -11.86 -21.91
C ASN A 156 3.88 -11.24 -21.74
N LEU A 157 3.53 -10.29 -22.61
CA LEU A 157 2.25 -9.61 -22.62
C LEU A 157 1.07 -10.60 -22.70
N SER A 158 1.21 -11.70 -23.46
CA SER A 158 0.19 -12.74 -23.57
C SER A 158 -0.06 -13.46 -22.24
N TRP A 159 1.00 -13.65 -21.45
CA TRP A 159 0.90 -14.25 -20.11
C TRP A 159 0.18 -13.30 -19.14
N VAL A 160 0.52 -12.01 -19.18
CA VAL A 160 -0.15 -10.97 -18.37
C VAL A 160 -1.64 -10.87 -18.72
N LYS A 161 -1.99 -10.91 -20.01
CA LYS A 161 -3.40 -10.93 -20.47
C LYS A 161 -4.15 -12.16 -19.98
N TYR A 162 -3.55 -13.34 -20.09
CA TYR A 162 -4.14 -14.59 -19.59
C TYR A 162 -4.36 -14.54 -18.07
N LEU A 163 -3.38 -14.03 -17.33
CA LEU A 163 -3.48 -13.86 -15.89
C LEU A 163 -4.64 -12.92 -15.52
N LEU A 164 -4.67 -11.72 -16.11
CA LEU A 164 -5.72 -10.72 -15.88
C LEU A 164 -7.11 -11.29 -16.17
N ARG A 165 -7.29 -11.98 -17.30
CA ARG A 165 -8.57 -12.63 -17.63
C ARG A 165 -8.97 -13.65 -16.57
N SER A 166 -8.04 -14.48 -16.12
CA SER A 166 -8.31 -15.51 -15.11
C SER A 166 -8.75 -14.89 -13.78
N ILE A 167 -8.11 -13.80 -13.38
CA ILE A 167 -8.42 -13.06 -12.14
C ILE A 167 -9.82 -12.44 -12.22
N ILE A 168 -10.15 -11.79 -13.34
CA ILE A 168 -11.47 -11.18 -13.54
C ILE A 168 -12.57 -12.24 -13.46
N VAL A 169 -12.41 -13.37 -14.15
CA VAL A 169 -13.40 -14.46 -14.13
C VAL A 169 -13.62 -14.98 -12.72
N ILE A 170 -12.55 -15.22 -11.95
CA ILE A 170 -12.66 -15.71 -10.57
C ILE A 170 -13.31 -14.66 -9.66
N LEU A 171 -12.97 -13.38 -9.83
CA LEU A 171 -13.60 -12.29 -9.09
C LEU A 171 -15.10 -12.23 -9.34
N VAL A 172 -15.55 -12.31 -10.60
CA VAL A 172 -16.97 -12.29 -10.95
C VAL A 172 -17.71 -13.47 -10.31
N ILE A 173 -17.15 -14.68 -10.38
CA ILE A 173 -17.74 -15.87 -9.75
C ILE A 173 -17.90 -15.66 -8.25
N ARG A 174 -16.85 -15.18 -7.58
CA ARG A 174 -16.88 -14.93 -6.13
C ARG A 174 -17.84 -13.81 -5.72
N ILE A 175 -17.96 -12.76 -6.53
CA ILE A 175 -18.94 -11.68 -6.29
C ILE A 175 -20.34 -12.25 -6.34
N ASN A 176 -20.66 -13.06 -7.37
CA ASN A 176 -21.96 -13.69 -7.50
C ASN A 176 -22.27 -14.61 -6.33
N GLU A 177 -21.31 -15.43 -5.88
CA GLU A 177 -21.49 -16.29 -4.69
C GLU A 177 -21.74 -15.47 -3.41
N VAL A 178 -21.06 -14.33 -3.25
CA VAL A 178 -21.27 -13.43 -2.11
C VAL A 178 -22.63 -12.74 -2.19
N GLU A 179 -23.03 -12.29 -3.37
CA GLU A 179 -24.34 -11.69 -3.63
C GLU A 179 -25.46 -12.69 -3.35
N GLU A 180 -25.35 -13.93 -3.84
CA GLU A 180 -26.28 -15.02 -3.54
C GLU A 180 -26.34 -15.32 -2.03
N ALA A 181 -25.20 -15.35 -1.35
CA ALA A 181 -25.14 -15.57 0.09
C ALA A 181 -25.73 -14.41 0.91
N LEU A 182 -25.65 -13.17 0.41
CA LEU A 182 -26.26 -11.98 1.03
C LEU A 182 -27.77 -11.97 0.81
N ARG A 183 -28.24 -12.27 -0.41
CA ARG A 183 -29.66 -12.44 -0.73
C ARG A 183 -30.29 -13.56 0.10
N ALA A 184 -29.58 -14.68 0.27
CA ALA A 184 -30.02 -15.76 1.15
C ALA A 184 -30.15 -15.36 2.63
N ARG A 185 -29.52 -14.26 3.04
CA ARG A 185 -29.61 -13.66 4.38
C ARG A 185 -30.61 -12.50 4.45
N GLY A 186 -31.39 -12.26 3.40
CA GLY A 186 -32.37 -11.17 3.32
C GLY A 186 -31.73 -9.79 3.18
N VAL A 187 -30.49 -9.71 2.71
CA VAL A 187 -29.81 -8.46 2.36
C VAL A 187 -29.82 -8.35 0.85
N ASP A 188 -30.64 -7.44 0.33
CA ASP A 188 -30.70 -7.10 -1.10
C ASP A 188 -29.50 -6.26 -1.56
#